data_AF-A0A3D0RXU0-F1
#
_entry.id   AF-A0A3D0RXU0-F1
#
_cell.length_a   1.000
_cell.length_b   1.000
_cell.length_c   1.000
_cell.angle_alpha   90.00
_cell.angle_beta   90.00
_cell.angle_gamma   90.00
#
_symmetry.space_group_name_H-M   'P 1'
#
loop_
_entity.id
_entity.type
_entity.pdbx_description
1 polymer ?
#
loop_
_entity_poly.entity_id
_entity_poly.type
_entity_poly.pdbx_seq_one_letter_code
_entity_poly.pdbx_strand_id
1 'polypeptide(L)'
;MNPQLVDLIIKRLSSLNEKIKEDNLLGENYQIGHSFFCPKGDDFSGLDENWYRSIIKTEIVPLLKEYWFDNPKKAEDAEKELLA
;
A
#
# COMPACT_ATOMS: atom_id res chain seq x y z
N MET A 1 -0.38 -14.42 11.01
CA MET A 1 -0.94 -13.86 9.75
C MET A 1 -1.26 -14.99 8.79
N ASN A 2 -2.40 -14.94 8.10
CA ASN A 2 -2.78 -15.92 7.08
C ASN A 2 -1.82 -15.84 5.88
N PRO A 3 -1.18 -16.94 5.41
CA PRO A 3 -0.32 -16.93 4.23
C PRO A 3 -0.97 -16.31 2.98
N GLN A 4 -2.28 -16.52 2.79
CA GLN A 4 -3.03 -15.94 1.67
C GLN A 4 -3.09 -14.41 1.73
N LEU A 5 -3.13 -13.85 2.94
CA LEU A 5 -3.12 -12.40 3.14
C LEU A 5 -1.73 -11.84 2.81
N VAL A 6 -0.66 -12.54 3.17
CA VAL A 6 0.71 -12.16 2.81
C VAL A 6 0.87 -12.10 1.29
N ASP A 7 0.43 -13.14 0.58
CA ASP A 7 0.50 -13.19 -0.89
C ASP A 7 -0.31 -12.05 -1.53
N LEU A 8 -1.47 -11.74 -0.96
CA LEU A 8 -2.31 -10.62 -1.40
C LEU A 8 -1.61 -9.27 -1.21
N ILE A 9 -0.97 -9.05 -0.05
CA ILE A 9 -0.21 -7.82 0.23
C ILE A 9 0.95 -7.68 -0.75
N ILE A 10 1.74 -8.74 -0.94
CA ILE A 10 2.88 -8.74 -1.87
C ILE A 10 2.41 -8.39 -3.27
N LYS A 11 1.38 -9.09 -3.78
CA LYS A 11 0.86 -8.85 -5.13
C LYS A 11 0.40 -7.40 -5.33
N ARG A 12 -0.35 -6.85 -4.37
CA ARG A 12 -0.91 -5.49 -4.46
C ARG A 12 0.16 -4.41 -4.36
N LEU A 13 1.09 -4.55 -3.42
CA LEU A 13 2.20 -3.59 -3.27
C LEU A 13 3.18 -3.66 -4.44
N SER A 14 3.48 -4.85 -4.96
CA SER A 14 4.34 -4.97 -6.14
C SER A 14 3.75 -4.22 -7.33
N SER A 15 2.45 -4.38 -7.60
CA SER A 15 1.78 -3.65 -8.67
C SER A 15 1.74 -2.14 -8.43
N LEU A 16 1.51 -1.70 -7.19
CA LEU A 16 1.60 -0.28 -6.82
C LEU A 16 3.01 0.28 -7.06
N ASN A 17 4.03 -0.45 -6.64
CA ASN A 17 5.42 -0.03 -6.75
C ASN A 17 5.92 -0.01 -8.19
N GLU A 18 5.39 -0.85 -9.08
CA GLU A 18 5.61 -0.75 -10.51
C GLU A 18 5.03 0.56 -11.07
N LYS A 19 3.78 0.89 -10.71
CA LYS A 19 3.15 2.16 -11.12
C LYS A 19 3.90 3.39 -10.63
N ILE A 20 4.36 3.38 -9.38
CA ILE A 20 5.16 4.49 -8.82
C ILE A 20 6.50 4.60 -9.56
N LYS A 21 7.16 3.47 -9.83
CA LYS A 21 8.45 3.44 -10.54
C LYS A 21 8.35 3.94 -11.97
N GLU A 22 7.26 3.62 -12.66
CA GLU A 22 7.00 4.06 -14.04
C GLU A 22 6.49 5.51 -14.13
N ASP A 23 6.15 6.13 -13.00
CA ASP A 23 5.70 7.51 -12.98
C ASP A 23 6.88 8.48 -13.17
N ASN A 24 6.78 9.36 -14.18
CA ASN A 24 7.82 10.32 -14.54
C ASN A 24 8.16 11.33 -13.44
N LEU A 25 7.25 11.57 -12.48
CA LEU A 25 7.45 12.55 -11.40
C LEU A 25 8.01 11.90 -10.12
N LEU A 26 7.82 10.60 -9.94
CA LEU A 26 8.21 9.86 -8.74
C LEU A 26 9.46 9.01 -8.99
N GLY A 27 9.35 8.03 -9.88
CA GLY A 27 10.41 7.05 -10.13
C GLY A 27 10.62 6.07 -8.96
N GLU A 28 11.73 5.34 -9.01
CA GLU A 28 11.99 4.20 -8.11
C GLU A 28 12.13 4.58 -6.62
N ASN A 29 12.59 5.78 -6.31
CA ASN A 29 12.89 6.20 -4.92
C ASN A 29 11.62 6.45 -4.08
N TYR A 30 10.45 6.49 -4.69
CA TYR A 30 9.16 6.73 -4.04
C TYR A 30 8.37 5.46 -3.79
N GLN A 31 8.94 4.29 -4.11
CA GLN A 31 8.28 3.01 -3.85
C GLN A 31 7.98 2.83 -2.36
N ILE A 32 6.84 2.21 -2.08
CA ILE A 32 6.37 1.92 -0.73
C ILE A 32 7.14 0.72 -0.18
N GLY A 33 7.84 0.94 0.93
CA GLY A 33 8.55 -0.10 1.66
C GLY A 33 7.66 -0.96 2.55
N HIS A 34 8.22 -2.05 3.06
CA HIS A 34 7.49 -3.03 3.89
C HIS A 34 7.24 -2.55 5.34
N SER A 35 7.81 -1.42 5.76
CA SER A 35 7.76 -0.92 7.14
C SER A 35 6.34 -0.74 7.68
N PHE A 36 5.39 -0.35 6.83
CA PHE A 36 3.98 -0.20 7.19
C PHE A 36 3.34 -1.52 7.67
N PHE A 37 3.83 -2.64 7.14
CA PHE A 37 3.33 -3.98 7.43
C PHE A 37 4.15 -4.72 8.48
N CYS A 38 5.05 -4.01 9.17
CA CYS A 38 5.84 -4.54 10.28
C CYS A 38 5.23 -4.10 11.62
N PRO A 39 4.30 -4.88 12.21
CA PRO A 39 3.72 -4.55 13.52
C PRO A 39 4.80 -4.47 14.61
N LYS A 40 4.62 -3.55 15.56
CA LYS A 40 5.49 -3.40 16.73
C LYS A 40 4.93 -4.22 17.89
N GLY A 41 5.71 -5.19 18.37
CA GLY A 41 5.35 -6.04 19.52
C GLY A 41 5.24 -7.52 19.17
N ASP A 42 4.81 -8.32 20.15
CA ASP A 42 4.79 -9.79 20.06
C ASP A 42 3.38 -10.37 19.79
N ASP A 43 2.34 -9.53 19.70
CA ASP A 43 0.97 -9.95 19.38
C ASP A 43 0.68 -9.76 17.89
N PHE A 44 0.52 -10.89 17.20
CA PHE A 44 0.22 -10.96 15.76
C PHE A 44 -1.16 -11.57 15.48
N SER A 45 -2.00 -11.72 16.51
CA SER A 45 -3.33 -12.33 16.42
C SER A 45 -4.30 -11.47 15.60
N GLY A 46 -4.11 -10.15 15.58
CA GLY A 46 -4.92 -9.18 14.84
C GLY A 46 -4.48 -8.88 13.41
N LEU A 47 -3.52 -9.61 12.85
CA LEU A 47 -3.02 -9.39 11.47
C LEU A 47 -3.94 -10.04 10.44
N ASP A 48 -5.14 -9.50 10.32
CA ASP A 48 -6.19 -9.91 9.41
C ASP A 48 -6.40 -8.90 8.26
N GLU A 49 -7.43 -9.11 7.46
CA GLU A 49 -7.78 -8.21 6.37
C GLU A 49 -8.20 -6.81 6.86
N ASN A 50 -8.77 -6.69 8.05
CA ASN A 50 -9.14 -5.39 8.62
C ASN A 50 -7.90 -4.58 8.97
N TRP A 51 -6.89 -5.22 9.56
CA TRP A 51 -5.58 -4.60 9.80
C TRP A 51 -4.95 -4.12 8.50
N TYR A 52 -4.95 -4.94 7.46
CA TYR A 52 -4.49 -4.55 6.13
C TYR A 52 -5.25 -3.32 5.60
N ARG A 53 -6.60 -3.37 5.59
CA ARG A 53 -7.45 -2.27 5.13
C ARG A 53 -7.24 -0.99 5.95
N SER A 54 -6.95 -1.11 7.24
CA SER A 54 -6.61 0.03 8.10
C SER A 54 -5.33 0.70 7.63
N ILE A 55 -4.23 -0.06 7.46
CA ILE A 55 -2.96 0.47 6.96
C ILE A 55 -3.12 1.17 5.62
N ILE A 56 -3.85 0.55 4.69
CA ILE A 56 -4.10 1.16 3.37
C ILE A 56 -4.78 2.52 3.54
N LYS A 57 -5.84 2.62 4.35
CA LYS A 57 -6.62 3.85 4.49
C LYS A 57 -5.92 4.94 5.31
N THR A 58 -5.16 4.58 6.32
CA THR A 58 -4.57 5.56 7.26
C THR A 58 -3.15 5.98 6.88
N GLU A 59 -2.39 5.10 6.21
CA GLU A 59 -0.98 5.37 5.88
C GLU A 59 -0.78 5.51 4.36
N ILE A 60 -1.19 4.49 3.59
CA ILE A 60 -0.84 4.42 2.16
C ILE A 60 -1.64 5.42 1.33
N VAL A 61 -2.96 5.50 1.51
CA VAL A 61 -3.82 6.40 0.73
C VAL A 61 -3.45 7.88 0.93
N PRO A 62 -3.22 8.40 2.15
CA PRO A 62 -2.73 9.75 2.34
C PRO A 62 -1.41 10.01 1.61
N LEU A 63 -0.45 9.08 1.70
CA LEU A 63 0.84 9.19 1.01
C LEU A 63 0.67 9.22 -0.52
N LEU A 64 -0.21 8.39 -1.09
CA LEU A 64 -0.51 8.40 -2.53
C LEU A 64 -1.18 9.71 -2.97
N LYS A 65 -1.99 10.32 -2.11
CA LYS A 65 -2.57 11.65 -2.37
C LYS A 65 -1.52 12.76 -2.36
N GLU A 66 -0.46 12.62 -1.58
CA GLU A 66 0.69 13.54 -1.61
C GLU A 66 1.53 13.32 -2.87
N TYR A 67 1.79 12.07 -3.25
CA TYR A 67 2.56 11.72 -4.45
C TYR A 67 1.86 12.18 -5.74
N TRP A 68 0.55 12.01 -5.81
CA TRP A 68 -0.28 12.42 -6.95
C TRP A 68 -1.22 13.58 -6.59
N PHE A 69 -0.69 14.61 -5.92
CA PHE A 69 -1.48 15.78 -5.52
C PHE A 69 -2.11 16.51 -6.72
N ASP A 70 -1.47 16.44 -7.89
CA ASP A 70 -1.91 16.99 -9.16
C ASP A 70 -2.81 16.03 -9.96
N ASN A 71 -2.83 14.75 -9.59
CA ASN A 71 -3.60 13.70 -10.25
C ASN A 71 -4.36 12.82 -9.24
N PRO A 72 -5.42 13.36 -8.60
CA PRO A 72 -6.18 12.64 -7.57
C PRO A 72 -6.79 11.33 -8.09
N LYS A 73 -7.07 11.23 -9.39
CA LYS A 73 -7.60 10.02 -10.00
C LYS A 73 -6.62 8.85 -9.93
N LYS A 74 -5.32 9.07 -10.10
CA LYS A 74 -4.30 8.01 -9.93
C LYS A 74 -4.31 7.46 -8.50
N ALA A 75 -4.43 8.33 -7.50
CA ALA A 75 -4.53 7.93 -6.11
C ALA A 75 -5.80 7.12 -5.82
N GLU A 76 -6.95 7.54 -6.35
CA GLU A 76 -8.22 6.80 -6.21
C GLU A 76 -8.20 5.43 -6.88
N ASP A 77 -7.60 5.32 -8.07
CA ASP A 77 -7.53 4.04 -8.78
C ASP A 77 -6.56 3.08 -8.09
N ALA A 78 -5.43 3.58 -7.58
CA ALA A 78 -4.53 2.81 -6.73
C ALA A 78 -5.19 2.36 -5.42
N GLU A 79 -5.97 3.22 -4.76
CA GLU A 79 -6.75 2.87 -3.55
C GLU A 79 -7.72 1.71 -3.84
N LYS A 80 -8.47 1.77 -4.93
CA LYS A 80 -9.41 0.71 -5.32
C LYS A 80 -8.71 -0.62 -5.54
N GLU A 81 -7.58 -0.64 -6.23
CA GLU A 81 -6.81 -1.86 -6.46
C GLU A 81 -6.24 -2.45 -5.17
N LEU A 82 -5.78 -1.59 -4.26
CA LEU A 82 -5.32 -2.01 -2.94
C LEU A 82 -6.46 -2.59 -2.09
N LEU A 83 -7.71 -2.16 -2.28
CA LEU A 83 -8.86 -2.55 -1.45
C LEU A 83 -9.83 -3.54 -2.12
N ALA A 84 -9.58 -3.92 -3.38
CA ALA A 84 -10.39 -4.84 -4.18
C ALA A 84 -10.51 -6.25 -3.58
#